data_AF-A0A0A9W9B6-F1
#
_entry.id   AF-A0A0A9W9B6-F1
#
_cell.length_a   1.000
_cell.length_b   1.000
_cell.length_c   1.000
_cell.angle_alpha   90.00
_cell.angle_beta   90.00
_cell.angle_gamma   90.00
#
_symmetry.space_group_name_H-M   'P 1'
#
loop_
_entity.id
_entity.type
_entity.pdbx_description
1 polymer ?
#
loop_
_entity_poly.entity_id
_entity_poly.type
_entity_poly.pdbx_seq_one_letter_code
_entity_poly.pdbx_strand_id
1 'polypeptide(L)'
;GTLPLIQKLKNDQCKQNWYADDASCIGKLREIRQWLDILQVEGPKWGYYPEASKSYLVIKAGLEHEAREIFHNTGIQITNSQRFLGGVVGPTESKQEYIKAKVDTWCRNTEKIAQAA
;
A
#
# COMPACT_ATOMS: atom_id res chain seq x y z
N GLY A 1 7.04 -6.97 -20.50
CA GLY A 1 6.86 -7.36 -19.08
C GLY A 1 7.45 -6.28 -18.19
N THR A 2 6.99 -6.16 -16.94
CA THR A 2 7.36 -5.08 -16.01
C THR A 2 8.71 -5.23 -15.32
N LEU A 3 9.42 -6.35 -15.50
CA LEU A 3 10.73 -6.58 -14.86
C LEU A 3 11.77 -5.45 -15.07
N PRO A 4 11.92 -4.86 -16.27
CA PRO A 4 12.86 -3.74 -16.47
C PRO A 4 12.44 -2.48 -15.69
N LEU A 5 11.14 -2.20 -15.57
CA LEU A 5 10.61 -1.12 -14.74
C LEU A 5 10.97 -1.35 -13.27
N ILE A 6 10.75 -2.58 -12.78
CA ILE A 6 11.07 -2.97 -11.40
C ILE A 6 12.56 -2.75 -11.11
N GLN A 7 13.44 -3.15 -12.03
CA GLN A 7 14.88 -2.94 -11.87
C GLN A 7 15.26 -1.46 -11.90
N LYS A 8 14.64 -0.66 -12.77
CA LYS A 8 14.89 0.78 -12.89
C LYS A 8 14.45 1.57 -11.65
N LEU A 9 13.40 1.12 -10.97
CA LEU A 9 12.89 1.72 -9.75
C LEU A 9 13.69 1.35 -8.50
N LYS A 10 14.51 0.29 -8.58
CA LYS A 10 15.29 -0.19 -7.44
C LYS A 10 16.31 0.87 -7.04
N ASN A 11 16.26 1.28 -5.78
CA ASN A 11 17.25 2.17 -5.17
C ASN A 11 17.57 1.69 -3.75
N ASP A 12 18.64 2.21 -3.15
CA ASP A 12 19.09 1.79 -1.82
C ASP A 12 18.31 2.47 -0.67
N GLN A 13 17.54 3.52 -0.97
CA GLN A 13 16.83 4.34 0.02
C GLN A 13 15.41 3.85 0.31
N CYS A 14 14.81 3.14 -0.65
CA CYS A 14 13.47 2.59 -0.61
C CYS A 14 13.52 1.08 -0.86
N LYS A 15 12.88 0.31 0.02
CA LYS A 15 12.66 -1.12 -0.25
C LYS A 15 11.34 -1.27 -1.00
N GLN A 16 11.41 -1.78 -2.23
CA GLN A 16 10.23 -2.04 -3.04
C GLN A 16 9.73 -3.47 -2.88
N ASN A 17 8.43 -3.65 -3.03
CA ASN A 17 7.76 -4.94 -3.12
C ASN A 17 6.82 -4.94 -4.33
N TRP A 18 6.80 -6.04 -5.07
CA TRP A 18 5.93 -6.23 -6.23
C TRP A 18 5.23 -7.56 -6.11
N TYR A 19 3.90 -7.53 -6.17
CA TYR A 19 3.07 -8.73 -6.17
C TYR A 19 2.09 -8.64 -7.34
N ALA A 20 2.35 -9.39 -8.41
CA ALA A 20 1.69 -9.20 -9.70
C ALA A 20 1.80 -7.73 -10.18
N ASP A 21 0.68 -7.02 -10.28
CA ASP A 21 0.57 -5.61 -10.63
C ASP A 21 0.57 -4.67 -9.42
N ASP A 22 0.45 -5.18 -8.19
CA ASP A 22 0.54 -4.36 -6.99
C ASP A 22 2.01 -3.98 -6.71
N ALA A 23 2.31 -2.69 -6.91
CA ALA A 23 3.60 -2.10 -6.57
C ALA A 23 3.53 -1.41 -5.20
N SER A 24 4.58 -1.53 -4.41
CA SER A 24 4.68 -0.84 -3.13
C SER A 24 6.14 -0.53 -2.79
N CYS A 25 6.36 0.51 -1.99
CA CYS A 25 7.68 0.82 -1.46
C CYS A 25 7.60 1.32 -0.01
N ILE A 26 8.71 1.18 0.70
CA ILE A 26 8.89 1.70 2.07
C ILE A 26 10.21 2.46 2.15
N GLY A 27 10.17 3.65 2.73
CA GLY A 27 11.30 4.57 2.84
C GLY A 27 10.91 5.86 3.56
N LYS A 28 11.75 6.88 3.46
CA LYS A 28 11.42 8.24 3.94
C LYS A 28 10.44 8.91 2.95
N LEU A 29 9.66 9.88 3.40
CA LEU A 29 8.62 10.52 2.58
C LEU A 29 9.15 11.07 1.24
N ARG A 30 10.30 11.74 1.25
CA ARG A 30 10.93 12.29 0.03
C ARG A 30 11.39 11.20 -0.94
N GLU A 31 11.94 10.11 -0.42
CA GLU A 31 12.42 8.99 -1.22
C GLU A 31 11.24 8.22 -1.84
N ILE A 32 10.14 8.05 -1.09
CA ILE A 32 8.89 7.49 -1.60
C ILE A 32 8.31 8.40 -2.70
N ARG A 33 8.35 9.73 -2.50
CA ARG A 33 7.86 10.68 -3.50
C ARG A 33 8.63 10.56 -4.81
N GLN A 34 9.96 10.54 -4.75
CA GLN A 34 10.81 10.34 -5.93
C GLN A 34 10.55 9.00 -6.61
N TRP A 35 10.42 7.92 -5.82
CA TRP A 35 10.08 6.60 -6.35
C TRP A 35 8.74 6.61 -7.11
N LEU A 36 7.73 7.28 -6.55
CA LEU A 36 6.43 7.45 -7.19
C LEU A 36 6.52 8.26 -8.49
N ASP A 37 7.28 9.35 -8.51
CA ASP A 37 7.47 10.18 -9.71
C ASP A 37 8.11 9.36 -10.84
N ILE A 38 9.15 8.57 -10.54
CA ILE A 38 9.78 7.68 -11.51
C ILE A 38 8.77 6.62 -11.98
N LEU A 39 7.98 6.06 -11.07
CA LEU A 39 6.97 5.05 -11.41
C LEU A 39 5.89 5.62 -12.34
N GLN A 40 5.44 6.86 -12.13
CA GLN A 40 4.45 7.52 -12.98
C GLN A 40 4.99 7.85 -14.38
N VAL A 41 6.27 8.22 -14.48
CA VAL A 41 6.92 8.55 -15.77
C VAL A 41 7.31 7.29 -16.54
N GLU A 42 7.87 6.30 -15.87
CA GLU A 42 8.39 5.09 -16.51
C GLU A 42 7.33 4.01 -16.68
N GLY A 43 6.39 3.90 -15.76
CA GLY A 43 5.32 2.89 -15.78
C GLY A 43 4.64 2.75 -17.14
N PRO A 44 4.10 3.85 -17.71
CA PRO A 44 3.37 3.81 -18.98
C PRO A 44 4.18 3.22 -20.14
N LYS A 45 5.52 3.41 -20.14
CA LYS A 45 6.42 2.86 -21.17
C LYS A 45 6.46 1.33 -21.18
N TRP A 46 6.06 0.71 -20.07
CA TRP A 46 6.01 -0.74 -19.88
C TRP A 46 4.58 -1.27 -19.78
N GLY A 47 3.57 -0.43 -20.08
CA GLY A 47 2.16 -0.79 -19.96
C GLY A 47 1.61 -0.79 -18.53
N TYR A 48 2.35 -0.22 -17.57
CA TYR A 48 1.94 -0.11 -16.17
C TYR A 48 1.43 1.29 -15.87
N TYR A 49 0.18 1.44 -15.44
CA TYR A 49 -0.45 2.75 -15.23
C TYR A 49 -0.84 2.91 -13.75
N PRO A 50 0.01 3.53 -12.92
CA PRO A 50 -0.27 3.71 -11.50
C PRO A 50 -1.46 4.66 -11.31
N GLU A 51 -2.51 4.19 -10.66
CA GLU A 51 -3.70 5.00 -10.40
C GLU A 51 -3.62 5.64 -9.01
N ALA A 52 -3.28 6.93 -8.97
CA ALA A 52 -3.02 7.62 -7.71
C ALA A 52 -4.24 7.67 -6.77
N SER A 53 -5.45 7.78 -7.33
CA SER A 53 -6.72 7.80 -6.56
C SER A 53 -6.99 6.49 -5.81
N LYS A 54 -6.42 5.37 -6.27
CA LYS A 54 -6.48 4.05 -5.62
C LYS A 54 -5.23 3.71 -4.82
N SER A 55 -4.23 4.59 -4.84
CA SER A 55 -2.97 4.41 -4.13
C SER A 55 -3.03 5.06 -2.75
N TYR A 56 -2.32 4.45 -1.79
CA TYR A 56 -2.32 4.88 -0.40
C TYR A 56 -0.89 5.10 0.10
N LEU A 57 -0.67 6.23 0.77
CA LEU A 57 0.53 6.48 1.55
C LEU A 57 0.21 6.20 3.02
N VAL A 58 0.76 5.11 3.55
CA VAL A 58 0.61 4.74 4.96
C VAL A 58 1.71 5.41 5.78
N ILE A 59 1.34 6.33 6.67
CA ILE A 59 2.28 7.11 7.48
C ILE A 59 2.21 6.75 8.97
N LYS A 60 3.28 7.07 9.69
CA LYS A 60 3.27 7.07 11.16
C LYS A 60 2.67 8.38 11.67
N ALA A 61 2.11 8.34 12.88
CA ALA A 61 1.60 9.52 13.55
C ALA A 61 2.68 10.62 13.68
N GLY A 62 2.29 11.87 13.46
CA GLY A 62 3.18 13.04 13.50
C GLY A 62 3.79 13.44 12.16
N LEU A 63 3.55 12.67 11.10
CA LEU A 63 4.05 12.96 9.74
C LEU A 63 2.96 13.50 8.81
N GLU A 64 1.74 13.73 9.30
CA GLU A 64 0.57 14.11 8.50
C GLU A 64 0.81 15.42 7.73
N HIS A 65 1.39 16.41 8.40
CA HIS A 65 1.68 17.71 7.79
C HIS A 65 2.75 17.57 6.70
N GLU A 66 3.89 16.95 7.02
CA GLU A 66 4.99 16.76 6.06
C GLU A 66 4.53 15.91 4.85
N ALA A 67 3.75 14.85 5.10
CA ALA A 67 3.21 14.01 4.04
C ALA A 67 2.23 14.78 3.14
N ARG A 68 1.35 15.63 3.71
CA ARG A 68 0.47 16.48 2.91
C ARG A 68 1.27 17.46 2.07
N GLU A 69 2.26 18.13 2.63
CA GLU A 69 3.12 19.06 1.89
C GLU A 69 3.85 18.37 0.72
N ILE A 70 4.38 17.16 0.93
CA ILE A 70 5.15 16.45 -0.11
C ILE A 70 4.24 15.83 -1.19
N PHE A 71 3.04 15.36 -0.82
CA PHE A 71 2.18 14.56 -1.71
C PHE A 71 0.91 15.29 -2.18
N HIS A 72 0.69 16.57 -1.82
CA HIS A 72 -0.53 17.33 -2.12
C HIS A 72 -0.93 17.28 -3.61
N ASN A 73 0.04 17.26 -4.52
CA ASN A 73 -0.17 17.30 -5.96
C ASN A 73 -0.29 15.92 -6.63
N THR A 74 -0.26 14.84 -5.85
CA THR A 74 -0.23 13.47 -6.42
C THR A 74 -1.61 12.83 -6.54
N GLY A 75 -2.57 13.27 -5.73
CA GLY A 75 -3.88 12.60 -5.61
C GLY A 75 -3.85 11.30 -4.79
N ILE A 76 -2.72 10.94 -4.18
CA ILE A 76 -2.61 9.78 -3.29
C ILE A 76 -3.35 10.04 -1.97
N GLN A 77 -4.02 9.02 -1.48
CA GLN A 77 -4.70 9.07 -0.19
C GLN A 77 -3.71 8.82 0.96
N ILE A 78 -3.63 9.75 1.91
CA ILE A 78 -2.79 9.62 3.10
C ILE A 78 -3.62 8.99 4.22
N THR A 79 -3.13 7.89 4.80
CA THR A 79 -3.80 7.16 5.89
C THR A 79 -2.78 6.66 6.91
N ASN A 80 -3.25 6.34 8.11
CA ASN A 80 -2.42 5.76 9.16
C ASN A 80 -2.47 4.23 9.14
N SER A 81 -3.46 3.65 8.46
CA SER A 81 -3.62 2.21 8.31
C SER A 81 -4.22 1.85 6.96
N GLN A 82 -3.75 0.76 6.35
CA GLN A 82 -4.32 0.24 5.11
C GLN A 82 -4.11 -1.27 4.97
N ARG A 83 -5.05 -1.94 4.29
CA ARG A 83 -4.91 -3.35 3.88
C ARG A 83 -3.73 -3.50 2.91
N PHE A 84 -2.96 -4.58 3.07
CA PHE A 84 -1.81 -4.86 2.23
C PHE A 84 -1.59 -6.37 2.09
N LEU A 85 -1.67 -6.90 0.86
CA LEU A 85 -1.45 -8.32 0.52
C LEU A 85 -2.12 -9.32 1.48
N GLY A 86 -3.41 -9.10 1.76
CA GLY A 86 -4.21 -9.95 2.67
C GLY A 86 -4.03 -9.65 4.17
N GLY A 87 -3.09 -8.77 4.53
CA GLY A 87 -2.90 -8.24 5.88
C GLY A 87 -3.28 -6.77 6.02
N VAL A 88 -2.76 -6.13 7.06
CA VAL A 88 -2.92 -4.70 7.33
C VAL A 88 -1.60 -4.10 7.82
N VAL A 89 -1.29 -2.91 7.32
CA VAL A 89 -0.17 -2.08 7.78
C VAL A 89 -0.75 -0.90 8.54
N GLY A 90 -0.27 -0.64 9.75
CA GLY A 90 -0.77 0.44 10.60
C GLY A 90 -0.41 0.24 12.07
N PRO A 91 -1.00 1.05 12.97
CA PRO A 91 -0.88 0.91 14.42
C PRO A 91 -1.31 -0.47 14.94
N THR A 92 -0.88 -0.81 16.14
CA THR A 92 -1.24 -2.08 16.81
C THR A 92 -2.75 -2.23 16.96
N GLU A 93 -3.46 -1.14 17.29
CA GLU A 93 -4.92 -1.12 17.43
C GLU A 93 -5.61 -1.53 16.12
N SER A 94 -5.21 -0.93 14.99
CA SER A 94 -5.75 -1.27 13.67
C SER A 94 -5.46 -2.72 13.27
N LYS A 95 -4.30 -3.27 13.66
CA LYS A 95 -3.96 -4.68 13.45
C LYS A 95 -4.86 -5.61 14.26
N GLN A 96 -5.09 -5.29 15.53
CA GLN A 96 -5.96 -6.08 16.41
C GLN A 96 -7.41 -6.06 15.92
N GLU A 97 -7.91 -4.89 15.53
CA GLU A 97 -9.26 -4.75 14.97
C GLU A 97 -9.41 -5.58 13.68
N TYR A 98 -8.44 -5.52 12.77
CA TYR A 98 -8.44 -6.32 11.55
C TYR A 98 -8.46 -7.82 11.84
N ILE A 99 -7.60 -8.30 12.75
CA ILE A 99 -7.55 -9.72 13.13
C ILE A 99 -8.88 -10.15 13.75
N LYS A 100 -9.42 -9.37 14.69
CA LYS A 100 -10.70 -9.65 15.34
C LYS A 100 -11.82 -9.77 14.31
N ALA A 101 -11.94 -8.81 13.39
CA ALA A 101 -12.95 -8.86 12.33
C ALA A 101 -12.82 -10.08 11.42
N LYS A 102 -11.59 -10.52 11.13
CA LYS A 102 -11.34 -11.75 10.35
C LYS A 102 -11.74 -13.01 11.11
N VAL A 103 -11.42 -13.10 12.41
CA VAL A 103 -11.83 -14.21 13.29
C VAL A 103 -13.35 -14.27 13.42
N ASP A 104 -14.00 -13.14 13.71
CA ASP A 104 -15.45 -13.06 13.84
C ASP A 104 -16.18 -13.47 12.54
N THR A 105 -15.61 -13.11 11.39
CA THR A 105 -16.13 -13.54 10.08
C THR A 105 -15.95 -15.04 9.87
N TRP A 106 -14.80 -15.58 10.24
CA TRP A 106 -14.54 -17.02 10.14
C TRP A 106 -15.49 -17.83 11.04
N CYS A 107 -15.64 -17.46 12.32
CA CYS A 107 -16.57 -18.13 13.25
C CYS A 107 -18.00 -18.13 12.70
N ARG A 108 -18.52 -16.96 12.28
CA ARG A 108 -19.86 -16.85 11.70
C ARG A 108 -20.06 -17.73 10.46
N ASN A 109 -19.04 -17.82 9.60
CA ASN A 109 -19.13 -18.65 8.40
C ASN A 109 -19.13 -20.15 8.77
N THR A 110 -18.28 -20.57 9.70
CA THR A 110 -18.23 -21.94 10.19
C THR A 110 -19.54 -22.35 10.87
N GLU A 111 -20.13 -21.47 11.70
CA GLU A 111 -21.44 -21.69 12.32
C GLU A 111 -22.55 -21.88 11.29
N LYS A 112 -22.60 -21.04 10.26
CA LYS A 112 -23.58 -21.16 9.17
C LYS A 112 -23.45 -22.46 8.39
N ILE A 113 -22.21 -22.91 8.12
CA ILE A 113 -21.96 -24.18 7.43
C ILE A 113 -22.39 -25.34 8.31
N ALA A 114 -22.07 -25.31 9.60
CA ALA A 114 -22.48 -26.35 10.56
C ALA A 114 -24.00 -26.47 10.69
N GLN A 115 -24.76 -25.37 10.54
CA GLN A 115 -26.22 -25.38 10.55
C GLN A 115 -26.84 -25.91 9.24
N ALA A 116 -26.10 -25.89 8.14
CA ALA A 116 -26.57 -26.32 6.82
C ALA A 116 -26.24 -27.79 6.51
N ALA A 117 -25.46 -28.45 7.37
CA ALA A 117 -25.10 -29.87 7.30
C ALA A 117 -26.05 -30.72 8.14
#